data_AF-A0A8J2BLH3-F1
#
_entry.id   AF-A0A8J2BLH3-F1
#
_cell.length_a   1.000
_cell.length_b   1.000
_cell.length_c   1.000
_cell.angle_alpha   90.00
_cell.angle_beta   90.00
_cell.angle_gamma   90.00
#
_symmetry.space_group_name_H-M   'P 1'
#
loop_
_entity.id
_entity.type
_entity.pdbx_description
1 polymer ?
#
loop_
_entity_poly.entity_id
_entity_poly.type
_entity_poly.pdbx_seq_one_letter_code
_entity_poly.pdbx_strand_id
1 'polypeptide(L)'
;MSSIPSDLPPAPYRVLNVGNGRPVGVLRLLEILEELTGRSARRVYLPPAPGDVPATWADIEPLERLTGFRPLTSLEEGLQQFVAWYEKEGRYLDIPDSDRSPSCFH
;
A
#
# COMPACT_ATOMS: atom_id res chain seq x y z
N MET A 1 18.56 -0.20 -30.13
CA MET A 1 18.38 1.11 -29.47
C MET A 1 16.88 1.38 -29.45
N SER A 2 16.22 1.06 -28.33
CA SER A 2 14.77 1.23 -28.24
C SER A 2 14.48 2.71 -28.02
N SER A 3 13.83 3.34 -28.99
CA SER A 3 13.39 4.73 -28.97
C SER A 3 12.41 4.95 -27.82
N ILE A 4 12.75 5.88 -26.92
CA ILE A 4 11.81 6.38 -25.91
C ILE A 4 10.62 7.02 -26.64
N PRO A 5 9.36 6.64 -26.33
CA PRO A 5 8.20 7.24 -26.98
C PRO A 5 8.16 8.75 -26.79
N SER A 6 7.90 9.46 -27.90
CA SER A 6 8.09 10.91 -28.11
C SER A 6 6.97 11.80 -27.53
N ASP A 7 6.02 11.24 -26.80
CA ASP A 7 4.74 11.91 -26.53
C ASP A 7 4.77 12.88 -25.34
N LEU A 8 5.95 13.16 -24.76
CA LEU A 8 6.12 14.04 -23.60
C LEU A 8 7.18 15.13 -23.86
N PRO A 9 6.90 16.40 -23.54
CA PRO A 9 7.79 17.52 -23.83
C PRO A 9 9.17 17.34 -23.18
N PRO A 10 10.28 17.67 -23.88
CA PRO A 10 11.63 17.51 -23.33
C PRO A 10 11.78 18.34 -22.05
N ALA A 11 12.13 17.69 -20.94
CA ALA A 11 12.42 18.35 -19.67
C ALA A 11 13.58 17.61 -18.97
N PRO A 12 14.41 18.31 -18.18
CA PRO A 12 15.61 17.73 -17.58
C PRO A 12 15.32 16.63 -16.56
N TYR A 13 14.10 16.61 -16.00
CA TYR A 13 13.64 15.63 -15.02
C TYR A 13 12.20 15.21 -15.29
N ARG A 14 11.81 14.04 -14.76
CA ARG A 14 10.46 13.46 -14.86
C ARG A 14 9.99 13.03 -13.48
N VAL A 15 8.76 13.37 -13.13
CA VAL A 15 8.07 12.82 -11.95
C VAL A 15 7.27 11.61 -12.40
N LEU A 16 7.49 10.47 -11.76
CA LEU A 16 6.85 9.20 -12.09
C LEU A 16 6.21 8.64 -10.82
N ASN A 17 4.96 8.18 -10.92
CA ASN A 17 4.33 7.48 -9.81
C ASN A 17 4.90 6.05 -9.73
N VAL A 18 5.07 5.56 -8.50
CA VAL A 18 5.45 4.17 -8.23
C VAL A 18 4.32 3.53 -7.43
N GLY A 19 3.86 2.36 -7.85
CA GLY A 19 2.78 1.63 -7.18
C GLY A 19 2.34 0.40 -8.00
N ASN A 20 1.33 -0.31 -7.52
CA ASN A 20 0.85 -1.57 -8.13
C ASN A 20 -0.06 -1.36 -9.36
N GLY A 21 -0.33 -0.11 -9.76
CA GLY A 21 -1.18 0.24 -10.91
C GLY A 21 -2.65 -0.19 -10.81
N ARG A 22 -3.05 -0.83 -9.70
CA ARG A 22 -4.38 -1.40 -9.49
C ARG A 22 -4.91 -0.98 -8.11
N PRO A 23 -6.15 -0.47 -8.03
CA PRO A 23 -6.76 -0.16 -6.74
C PRO A 23 -7.09 -1.46 -5.98
N VAL A 24 -6.88 -1.45 -4.67
CA VAL A 24 -7.29 -2.50 -3.74
C VAL A 24 -8.19 -1.87 -2.70
N GLY A 25 -9.37 -2.47 -2.48
CA GLY A 25 -10.29 -2.00 -1.45
C GLY A 25 -9.76 -2.28 -0.03
N VAL A 26 -10.03 -1.36 0.90
CA VAL A 26 -9.66 -1.48 2.32
C VAL A 26 -10.20 -2.78 2.95
N LEU A 27 -11.41 -3.20 2.58
CA LEU A 27 -12.00 -4.44 3.07
C LEU A 27 -11.22 -5.68 2.63
N ARG A 28 -10.73 -5.71 1.38
CA ARG A 28 -9.92 -6.83 0.88
C ARG A 28 -8.58 -6.91 1.60
N LEU A 29 -7.96 -5.76 1.86
CA LEU A 29 -6.74 -5.68 2.66
C LEU A 29 -6.97 -6.22 4.08
N LEU A 30 -8.08 -5.86 4.72
CA LEU A 30 -8.45 -6.36 6.04
C LEU A 30 -8.65 -7.88 6.04
N GLU A 31 -9.40 -8.42 5.07
CA GLU A 31 -9.62 -9.88 4.95
C GLU A 31 -8.30 -10.66 4.87
N ILE A 32 -7.36 -10.21 4.04
CA ILE A 32 -6.05 -10.86 3.91
C ILE A 32 -5.28 -10.81 5.24
N LEU A 33 -5.33 -9.69 5.97
CA LEU A 33 -4.69 -9.57 7.28
C LEU A 33 -5.34 -10.47 8.33
N GLU A 34 -6.67 -10.58 8.34
CA GLU A 34 -7.41 -11.49 9.25
C GLU A 34 -7.01 -12.95 8.98
N GLU A 35 -6.89 -13.35 7.71
CA GLU A 35 -6.44 -14.68 7.30
C GLU A 35 -4.97 -14.95 7.71
N LEU A 36 -4.07 -14.01 7.45
CA LEU A 36 -2.64 -14.16 7.74
C LEU A 36 -2.33 -14.18 9.24
N THR A 37 -3.07 -13.40 10.05
CA THR A 37 -2.84 -13.28 11.49
C THR A 37 -3.71 -14.21 12.34
N GLY A 38 -4.76 -14.79 11.76
CA GLY A 38 -5.78 -15.55 12.47
C GLY A 38 -6.60 -14.73 13.47
N ARG A 39 -6.57 -13.38 13.37
CA ARG A 39 -7.24 -12.45 14.28
C ARG A 39 -8.28 -11.64 13.55
N SER A 40 -9.52 -11.66 14.03
CA SER A 40 -10.57 -10.81 13.49
C SER A 40 -10.41 -9.35 13.94
N ALA A 41 -10.52 -8.42 13.00
CA ALA A 41 -10.49 -6.99 13.27
C ALA A 41 -11.84 -6.52 13.83
N ARG A 42 -11.80 -5.68 14.88
CA ARG A 42 -13.00 -4.97 15.33
C ARG A 42 -13.31 -3.84 14.34
N ARG A 43 -14.27 -4.07 13.44
CA ARG A 43 -14.65 -3.10 12.41
C ARG A 43 -15.53 -1.99 13.01
N VAL A 44 -15.10 -0.74 12.86
CA VAL A 44 -15.88 0.45 13.21
C VAL A 44 -16.06 1.26 11.93
N TYR A 45 -17.29 1.34 11.43
CA TYR A 45 -17.60 2.10 10.22
C TYR A 45 -17.92 3.53 10.61
N LEU A 46 -17.10 4.47 10.13
CA LEU A 46 -17.29 5.91 10.33
C LEU A 46 -17.70 6.55 8.99
N PRO A 47 -18.37 7.72 9.02
CA PRO A 47 -18.56 8.52 7.82
C PRO A 47 -17.19 8.87 7.19
N PRO A 48 -17.10 8.97 5.84
CA PRO A 48 -15.87 9.41 5.18
C PRO A 48 -15.41 10.75 5.74
N ALA A 49 -14.10 10.90 5.95
CA ALA A 49 -13.56 12.18 6.37
C ALA A 49 -13.69 13.20 5.22
N PRO A 50 -13.90 14.50 5.51
CA PRO A 50 -13.84 15.53 4.48
C PRO A 50 -12.46 15.52 3.81
N GLY A 51 -12.40 15.14 2.53
CA GLY A 51 -11.15 15.00 1.78
C GLY A 51 -10.75 13.57 1.44
N ASP A 52 -11.44 12.55 1.97
CA ASP A 52 -11.25 11.17 1.54
C ASP A 52 -11.66 11.00 0.06
N VAL A 53 -10.73 10.49 -0.72
CA VAL A 53 -10.93 10.14 -2.13
C VAL A 53 -11.40 8.69 -2.20
N PRO A 54 -12.58 8.38 -2.80
CA PRO A 54 -13.17 7.04 -2.75
C PRO A 54 -12.29 5.92 -3.32
N ALA A 55 -11.42 6.25 -4.27
CA ALA A 55 -10.40 5.37 -4.81
C ALA A 55 -9.24 6.20 -5.39
N THR A 56 -8.01 5.84 -5.07
CA THR A 56 -6.80 6.36 -5.72
C THR A 56 -5.92 5.21 -6.16
N TRP A 57 -5.27 5.37 -7.30
CA TRP A 57 -4.25 4.44 -7.78
C TRP A 57 -3.13 5.23 -8.43
N ALA A 58 -1.92 4.69 -8.37
CA ALA A 58 -0.78 5.24 -9.09
C ALA A 58 -0.90 4.89 -10.57
N ASP A 59 -0.97 5.90 -11.45
CA ASP A 59 -0.73 5.67 -12.88
C ASP A 59 0.76 5.43 -13.12
N ILE A 60 1.10 4.18 -13.45
CA ILE A 60 2.48 3.71 -13.65
C ILE A 60 2.84 3.50 -15.12
N GLU A 61 1.93 3.80 -16.06
CA GLU A 61 2.18 3.63 -17.49
C GLU A 61 3.43 4.40 -17.96
N PRO A 62 3.70 5.66 -17.49
CA PRO A 62 4.93 6.36 -17.83
C PRO A 62 6.19 5.68 -17.28
N LEU A 63 6.13 5.13 -16.05
CA LEU A 63 7.25 4.43 -15.42
C LEU A 63 7.60 3.15 -16.19
N GLU A 64 6.58 2.37 -16.53
CA GLU A 64 6.73 1.14 -17.29
C GLU A 64 7.34 1.41 -18.67
N ARG A 65 6.80 2.39 -19.42
CA ARG A 65 7.31 2.74 -20.76
C ARG A 65 8.78 3.14 -20.76
N LEU A 66 9.23 3.85 -19.72
CA LEU A 66 10.59 4.38 -19.64
C LEU A 66 11.62 3.38 -19.09
N THR A 67 11.19 2.47 -18.22
CA THR A 67 12.12 1.62 -17.45
C THR A 67 11.89 0.12 -17.62
N GLY A 68 10.74 -0.28 -18.17
CA GLY A 68 10.27 -1.67 -18.16
C GLY A 68 9.87 -2.18 -16.77
N PHE A 69 9.87 -1.32 -15.74
CA PHE A 69 9.54 -1.71 -14.37
C PHE A 69 8.06 -2.08 -14.25
N ARG A 70 7.81 -3.25 -13.67
CA ARG A 70 6.50 -3.66 -13.16
C ARG A 70 6.68 -4.28 -11.77
N PRO A 71 5.84 -3.92 -10.78
CA PRO A 71 5.81 -4.64 -9.52
C PRO A 71 5.34 -6.08 -9.79
N LEU A 72 6.12 -7.05 -9.32
CA LEU A 72 5.82 -8.48 -9.45
C LEU A 72 5.25 -9.08 -8.18
N THR A 73 5.46 -8.43 -7.04
CA THR A 73 4.95 -8.85 -5.74
C THR A 73 3.44 -8.57 -5.68
N SER A 74 2.66 -9.62 -5.47
CA SER A 74 1.23 -9.49 -5.19
C SER A 74 0.99 -8.84 -3.83
N LEU A 75 -0.24 -8.35 -3.60
CA LEU A 75 -0.60 -7.80 -2.31
C LEU A 75 -0.48 -8.86 -1.21
N GLU A 76 -0.97 -10.06 -1.49
CA GLU A 76 -0.95 -11.21 -0.59
C GLU A 76 0.49 -11.57 -0.18
N GLU A 77 1.41 -11.70 -1.15
CA GLU A 77 2.82 -11.99 -0.86
C GLU A 77 3.48 -10.86 -0.05
N GLY A 78 3.19 -9.60 -0.39
CA GLY A 78 3.70 -8.44 0.34
C GLY A 78 3.21 -8.40 1.79
N LEU A 79 1.92 -8.66 2.02
CA LEU A 79 1.33 -8.70 3.36
C LEU A 79 1.86 -9.88 4.18
N GLN A 80 2.06 -11.05 3.56
CA GLN A 80 2.65 -12.19 4.24
C GLN A 80 4.06 -11.87 4.76
N GLN A 81 4.90 -11.26 3.91
CA GLN A 81 6.25 -10.83 4.31
C GLN A 81 6.20 -9.75 5.40
N PHE A 82 5.26 -8.80 5.27
CA PHE A 82 5.06 -7.75 6.26
C PHE A 82 4.66 -8.33 7.63
N VAL A 83 3.68 -9.23 7.68
CA VAL A 83 3.24 -9.88 8.93
C VAL A 83 4.40 -10.66 9.57
N ALA A 84 5.15 -11.44 8.78
CA ALA A 84 6.30 -12.19 9.29
C ALA A 84 7.40 -11.28 9.88
N TRP A 85 7.68 -10.15 9.22
CA TRP A 85 8.59 -9.14 9.77
C TRP A 85 8.04 -8.51 11.05
N TYR A 86 6.76 -8.15 11.05
CA TYR A 86 6.10 -7.52 12.20
C TYR A 86 6.05 -8.43 13.42
N GLU A 87 5.82 -9.72 13.26
CA GLU A 87 5.85 -10.69 14.37
C GLU A 87 7.27 -10.88 14.94
N LYS A 88 8.29 -10.79 14.08
CA LYS A 88 9.69 -10.97 14.48
C LYS A 88 10.27 -9.75 15.20
N GLU A 89 9.97 -8.55 14.71
CA GLU A 89 10.61 -7.29 15.17
C GLU A 89 9.65 -6.38 15.95
N GLY A 90 8.34 -6.65 15.91
CA GLY A 90 7.30 -5.83 16.48
C GLY A 90 7.26 -5.87 18.01
N ARG A 91 8.15 -5.10 18.66
CA ARG A 91 8.13 -4.81 20.10
C ARG A 91 6.83 -4.14 20.61
N TYR A 92 5.87 -3.85 19.72
CA TYR A 92 4.61 -3.17 20.03
C TYR A 92 3.46 -4.11 20.45
N LEU A 93 3.57 -5.42 20.20
CA LEU A 93 2.53 -6.38 20.63
C LEU A 93 2.58 -6.68 22.14
N ASP A 94 3.69 -6.37 22.81
CA ASP A 94 3.85 -6.52 24.26
C ASP A 94 3.16 -5.41 25.07
N ILE A 95 2.57 -4.41 24.40
CA ILE A 95 1.79 -3.36 25.06
C ILE A 95 0.40 -3.91 25.37
N PRO A 96 0.03 -4.04 26.66
CA PRO A 96 -1.31 -4.46 27.07
C PRO A 96 -2.37 -3.56 26.44
N ASP A 97 -3.56 -4.10 26.14
CA ASP A 97 -4.65 -3.30 25.57
C ASP A 97 -5.03 -2.08 26.44
N SER A 98 -4.72 -2.09 27.74
CA SER A 98 -4.88 -0.96 28.66
C SER A 98 -3.96 0.22 28.38
N ASP A 99 -2.82 -0.01 27.73
CA ASP A 99 -1.71 0.96 27.60
C ASP A 99 -1.58 1.48 26.15
N ARG A 100 -2.44 1.00 25.23
CA ARG A 100 -2.52 1.49 23.85
C ARG A 100 -3.27 2.82 23.81
N SER A 101 -2.55 3.91 24.08
CA SER A 101 -3.10 5.26 23.87
C SER A 101 -3.30 5.53 22.37
N PRO A 102 -4.43 6.16 21.95
CA PRO A 102 -4.65 6.53 20.55
C PRO A 102 -3.65 7.58 20.03
N SER A 103 -2.79 8.12 20.89
CA SER A 103 -1.78 9.13 20.56
C SER A 103 -0.49 8.57 19.94
N CYS A 104 -0.36 7.25 19.76
CA CYS A 104 0.86 6.65 19.17
C CYS A 104 0.91 6.66 17.62
N PHE A 105 -0.04 7.31 16.95
CA PHE A 105 -0.04 7.49 15.50
C PHE A 105 0.26 8.96 15.13
N HIS A 106 1.42 9.48 15.54
CA HIS A 106 1.97 10.76 15.08
C HIS A 106 3.36 10.54 14.49
#